data_AF-D5BV41-F1
#
_entry.id   AF-D5BV41-F1
#
_cell.length_a   1.000
_cell.length_b   1.000
_cell.length_c   1.000
_cell.angle_alpha   90.00
_cell.angle_beta   90.00
_cell.angle_gamma   90.00
#
_symmetry.space_group_name_H-M   'P 1'
#
loop_
_entity.id
_entity.type
_entity.pdbx_description
1 polymer ?
#
loop_
_entity_poly.entity_id
_entity_poly.type
_entity_poly.pdbx_seq_one_letter_code
_entity_poly.pdbx_strand_id
1 'polypeptide(L)' 'MATVQKIEKEVSNLSREELAEFRAWFEDFDAAIWDKQFEEDVRSGKLDKLAEEAIKDFKKGKFKEI' A
#
# COMPACT_ATOMS: atom_id res chain seq x y z
N MET A 1 22.64 -2.81 3.06
CA MET A 1 22.86 -1.38 2.73
C MET A 1 23.35 -1.19 1.29
N ALA A 2 24.39 -1.89 0.83
CA ALA A 2 24.90 -1.71 -0.55
C ALA A 2 23.89 -1.99 -1.68
N THR A 3 22.93 -2.90 -1.48
CA THR A 3 21.94 -3.26 -2.52
C THR A 3 20.96 -2.14 -2.83
N VAL A 4 20.43 -1.47 -1.81
CA VAL A 4 19.45 -0.38 -1.99
C VAL A 4 20.11 0.84 -2.62
N GLN A 5 21.30 1.21 -2.13
CA GLN A 5 22.08 2.33 -2.70
C GLN A 5 22.44 2.09 -4.17
N LYS A 6 22.69 0.83 -4.56
CA LYS A 6 22.91 0.49 -5.97
C LYS A 6 21.63 0.72 -6.79
N ILE A 7 20.48 0.25 -6.31
CA ILE A 7 19.19 0.46 -7.00
C ILE A 7 18.88 1.96 -7.13
N GLU A 8 19.06 2.75 -6.07
CA GLU A 8 18.88 4.20 -6.11
C GLU A 8 19.75 4.86 -7.18
N LYS A 9 21.01 4.44 -7.30
CA LYS A 9 21.92 4.93 -8.32
C LYS A 9 21.46 4.57 -9.73
N GLU A 10 21.06 3.32 -9.97
CA GLU A 10 20.56 2.89 -11.29
C GLU A 10 19.27 3.64 -11.65
N VAL A 11 18.34 3.80 -10.71
CA VAL A 11 17.09 4.57 -10.91
C VAL A 11 17.40 6.04 -11.22
N SER A 12 18.41 6.63 -10.58
CA SER A 12 18.81 8.03 -10.84
C SER A 12 19.43 8.25 -12.22
N ASN A 13 19.90 7.18 -12.88
CA ASN A 13 20.49 7.24 -14.22
C ASN A 13 19.45 7.00 -15.34
N LEU A 14 18.21 6.66 -15.00
CA LEU A 14 17.15 6.45 -16.00
C LEU A 14 16.82 7.74 -16.75
N SER A 15 16.51 7.60 -18.03
CA SER A 15 15.86 8.67 -18.79
C SER A 15 14.49 9.00 -18.20
N ARG A 16 13.90 10.12 -18.64
CA ARG A 16 12.60 10.56 -18.14
C ARG A 16 11.50 9.54 -18.48
N GLU A 17 11.60 8.95 -19.67
CA GLU A 17 10.68 7.95 -20.20
C GLU A 17 10.78 6.65 -19.40
N GLU A 18 12.00 6.13 -19.22
CA GLU A 18 12.24 4.92 -18.41
C GLU A 18 11.83 5.12 -16.94
N LEU A 19 12.06 6.32 -16.39
CA LEU A 19 11.64 6.64 -15.04
C LEU A 19 10.10 6.68 -14.91
N ALA A 20 9.38 7.11 -15.95
CA ALA A 20 7.93 7.09 -15.97
C ALA A 20 7.38 5.66 -16.01
N GLU A 21 7.96 4.79 -16.86
CA GLU A 21 7.63 3.37 -16.90
C GLU A 21 7.94 2.67 -15.56
N PHE A 22 9.09 2.97 -14.97
CA PHE A 22 9.47 2.44 -13.65
C PHE A 22 8.45 2.83 -12.57
N ARG A 23 8.00 4.08 -12.55
CA ARG A 23 7.00 4.54 -11.56
C ARG A 23 5.66 3.82 -11.71
N ALA A 24 5.16 3.71 -12.94
CA ALA A 24 3.91 3.02 -13.20
C ALA A 24 3.97 1.55 -12.72
N TRP A 25 5.06 0.85 -13.04
CA TRP A 25 5.26 -0.51 -12.55
C TRP A 25 5.42 -0.58 -11.02
N PHE A 26 6.14 0.37 -10.42
CA PHE A 26 6.40 0.36 -8.99
C PHE A 26 5.13 0.62 -8.17
N GLU A 27 4.21 1.45 -8.67
CA GLU A 27 2.88 1.65 -8.06
C GLU A 27 2.09 0.34 -7.98
N ASP A 28 2.04 -0.43 -9.07
CA ASP A 28 1.37 -1.74 -9.10
C ASP A 28 2.07 -2.75 -8.18
N PHE A 29 3.41 -2.75 -8.16
CA PHE A 29 4.19 -3.63 -7.32
C PHE A 29 3.99 -3.35 -5.82
N ASP A 30 4.02 -2.09 -5.42
CA ASP A 30 3.80 -1.68 -4.03
C ASP A 30 2.36 -1.94 -3.61
N ALA A 31 1.38 -1.68 -4.48
CA ALA A 31 -0.01 -2.03 -4.25
C ALA A 31 -0.20 -3.53 -4.01
N ALA A 32 0.44 -4.39 -4.81
CA ALA A 32 0.36 -5.84 -4.63
C ALA A 32 1.00 -6.33 -3.32
N ILE A 33 2.09 -5.69 -2.87
CA ILE A 33 2.68 -5.96 -1.55
C ILE A 33 1.71 -5.54 -0.44
N TRP A 34 1.13 -4.36 -0.58
CA TRP A 34 0.17 -3.83 0.39
C TRP A 34 -1.06 -4.74 0.50
N ASP A 35 -1.63 -5.18 -0.63
CA ASP A 35 -2.76 -6.10 -0.67
C ASP A 35 -2.44 -7.40 0.07
N LYS A 36 -1.26 -7.98 -0.20
CA LYS A 36 -0.83 -9.19 0.48
C LYS A 36 -0.71 -8.99 2.00
N GLN A 37 -0.09 -7.89 2.43
CA GLN A 37 0.04 -7.58 3.86
C GLN A 37 -1.34 -7.37 4.49
N PHE A 38 -2.24 -6.66 3.81
CA PHE A 38 -3.60 -6.43 4.27
C PHE A 38 -4.34 -7.77 4.44
N GLU A 39 -4.27 -8.68 3.47
CA GLU A 39 -4.88 -10.00 3.57
C GLU A 39 -4.33 -10.83 4.74
N GLU A 40 -3.04 -10.73 5.03
CA GLU A 40 -2.42 -11.37 6.20
C GLU A 40 -2.91 -10.76 7.52
N ASP A 41 -3.01 -9.43 7.57
CA ASP A 41 -3.54 -8.69 8.72
C ASP A 41 -5.04 -9.01 8.96
N VAL A 42 -5.82 -9.18 7.89
CA VAL A 42 -7.21 -9.68 7.98
C VAL A 42 -7.23 -11.12 8.52
N ARG A 43 -6.45 -12.02 7.94
CA ARG A 43 -6.42 -13.43 8.36
C ARG A 43 -5.94 -13.62 9.80
N SER A 44 -5.08 -12.75 10.29
CA SER A 44 -4.60 -12.78 11.68
C SER A 44 -5.57 -12.16 12.69
N GLY A 45 -6.69 -11.59 12.24
CA GLY A 45 -7.68 -10.92 13.10
C GLY A 45 -7.20 -9.57 13.65
N LYS A 46 -6.08 -9.04 13.14
CA LYS A 46 -5.49 -7.78 13.62
C LYS A 46 -6.42 -6.59 13.36
N LEU A 47 -7.25 -6.67 12.32
CA LEU A 47 -8.19 -5.61 11.94
C LEU A 47 -9.58 -5.77 12.56
N ASP A 48 -9.85 -6.86 13.29
CA ASP A 48 -11.19 -7.17 13.81
C ASP A 48 -11.74 -6.07 14.72
N LYS A 49 -10.89 -5.52 15.60
CA LYS A 49 -11.29 -4.43 16.50
C LYS A 49 -11.70 -3.16 15.74
N LEU A 50 -10.97 -2.84 14.67
CA LEU A 50 -11.27 -1.69 13.83
C LEU A 50 -12.57 -1.91 13.05
N ALA A 51 -12.80 -3.14 12.56
CA ALA A 51 -14.05 -3.51 11.90
C ALA A 51 -15.24 -3.41 12.85
N GLU A 52 -15.12 -3.92 14.08
CA GLU A 52 -16.17 -3.81 15.10
C GLU A 52 -16.50 -2.35 15.45
N GLU A 53 -15.48 -1.51 15.57
CA GLU A 53 -15.64 -0.08 15.85
C GLU A 53 -16.36 0.63 14.70
N ALA A 54 -15.92 0.40 13.45
CA ALA A 54 -16.56 0.95 12.27
C ALA A 54 -18.04 0.54 12.17
N ILE A 55 -18.37 -0.73 12.45
CA ILE A 55 -19.76 -1.21 12.48
C ILE A 55 -20.57 -0.52 13.58
N LYS A 56 -19.99 -0.32 14.78
CA LYS A 56 -20.67 0.38 15.88
C LYS A 56 -20.95 1.84 15.52
N ASP A 57 -20.00 2.52 14.89
CA ASP A 57 -20.16 3.91 14.50
C ASP A 57 -21.13 4.09 13.35
N PHE A 58 -21.11 3.19 12.35
CA PHE A 58 -22.13 3.15 11.30
C PHE A 58 -23.54 3.00 11.89
N LYS A 59 -23.73 2.07 12.84
CA LYS A 59 -25.01 1.88 13.55
C LYS A 59 -25.44 3.10 14.37
N LYS A 60 -24.50 3.95 14.79
CA LYS A 60 -24.76 5.21 15.49
C LYS A 60 -25.00 6.40 14.55
N GLY A 61 -25.01 6.17 13.23
CA GLY A 61 -25.12 7.24 12.23
C GLY A 61 -23.88 8.12 12.15
N LYS A 62 -22.73 7.65 12.67
CA LYS A 62 -21.46 8.36 12.62
C LYS A 62 -20.71 8.01 11.34
N PHE A 63 -21.27 8.39 10.20
CA PHE A 63 -20.62 8.27 8.91
C PHE A 63 -20.90 9.52 8.07
N LYS A 64 -20.12 9.68 7.00
CA LYS A 64 -20.32 10.74 6.02
C LYS A 64 -20.42 10.09 4.65
N GLU A 65 -21.48 10.41 3.91
CA GLU A 65 -21.61 10.01 2.51
C GLU A 65 -20.56 10.76 1.66
N ILE A 66 -20.00 10.04 0.69
CA ILE A 66 -18.94 10.53 -0.20
C ILE A 66 -19.59 11.26 -1.38
#